data_AF-A2XTM4-F1
#
_entry.id   AF-A2XTM4-F1
#
_cell.length_a   1.000
_cell.length_b   1.000
_cell.length_c   1.000
_cell.angle_alpha   90.00
_cell.angle_beta   90.00
_cell.angle_gamma   90.00
#
_symmetry.space_group_name_H-M   'P 1'
#
loop_
_entity.id
_entity.type
_entity.pdbx_description
1 polymer ?
#
loop_
_entity_poly.entity_id
_entity_poly.type
_entity_poly.pdbx_seq_one_letter_code
_entity_poly.pdbx_strand_id
1 'polypeptide(L)'
;MPIKMPTNLKFFSSIPLFPPVMDSGKLLRSASALVGSTVSGQHLLEIKGYSHIKEVIPSTNCIVSRRFRVGGHDWCIRYYPNGIYPGWSEYIAVTLYLDGSVNQGVRAHFSFTVLNQAGEPMPASWNYYNGGYTFTSWDWEGPRTFIRKATLEGSGPLHDNCFTIRCDLTVIMPPEAKGVDTESPPPPPPPSPAVSVPPSDLIRHLGGLLATGDGADVTFEVDGKTFLAHTSVVASRSPVLRADLFGAVGKKKRNGVIADSAGAVVRIDNMEARDFEALLHFMYTDSLPEMKGGGDAVAMLPDLVAAANRYKMERLRLVCEDKLCGYVNVRTVAAMLAFAGEHHCHGLQKKCLRLLDDPANLREIVETEGLEHLAKSYPLVLKDLIAKFATKPSLCDFVS
;
A
#
# COMPACT_ATOMS: atom_id res chain seq x y z
N MET A 1 58.66 64.27 4.33
CA MET A 1 59.97 63.89 4.90
C MET A 1 59.89 62.42 5.31
N PRO A 2 60.58 61.50 4.62
CA PRO A 2 60.65 60.10 5.01
C PRO A 2 61.84 59.89 5.95
N ILE A 3 61.61 59.24 7.09
CA ILE A 3 62.71 58.84 7.99
C ILE A 3 63.21 57.48 7.53
N LYS A 4 64.47 57.52 7.10
CA LYS A 4 65.33 56.42 6.67
C LYS A 4 65.66 55.54 7.88
N MET A 5 65.38 54.24 7.83
CA MET A 5 66.07 53.28 8.70
C MET A 5 67.39 52.84 8.05
N PRO A 6 68.45 52.59 8.85
CA PRO A 6 69.73 52.16 8.33
C PRO A 6 69.79 50.64 8.11
N THR A 7 70.59 50.31 7.11
CA THR A 7 70.97 48.99 6.62
C THR A 7 72.01 48.32 7.52
N ASN A 8 72.08 46.99 7.38
CA ASN A 8 73.11 46.04 7.81
C ASN A 8 72.92 45.37 9.20
N LEU A 9 72.62 44.08 9.18
CA LEU A 9 73.69 43.08 9.29
C LEU A 9 73.30 41.77 8.59
N LYS A 10 74.29 41.22 7.89
CA LYS A 10 74.29 39.94 7.19
C LYS A 10 74.70 38.83 8.16
N PHE A 11 74.08 37.65 8.11
CA PHE A 11 74.65 36.38 7.59
C PHE A 11 73.93 35.12 8.14
N PHE A 12 73.29 34.38 7.21
CA PHE A 12 73.22 32.93 7.00
C PHE A 12 72.83 31.95 8.12
N SER A 13 71.72 31.23 7.89
CA SER A 13 71.76 29.81 7.45
C SER A 13 70.40 29.42 6.83
N SER A 14 70.36 29.16 5.52
CA SER A 14 70.31 27.82 4.92
C SER A 14 68.94 27.13 5.04
N ILE A 15 68.06 27.40 4.06
CA ILE A 15 67.01 26.44 3.67
C ILE A 15 67.10 26.28 2.14
N PRO A 16 67.39 25.08 1.61
CA PRO A 16 67.34 24.84 0.17
C PRO A 16 65.89 24.92 -0.32
N LEU A 17 65.67 25.69 -1.39
CA LEU A 17 64.44 25.60 -2.19
C LEU A 17 64.34 24.18 -2.75
N PHE A 18 63.37 23.40 -2.29
CA PHE A 18 62.86 22.29 -3.08
C PHE A 18 62.04 22.85 -4.25
N PRO A 19 62.19 22.33 -5.48
CA PRO A 19 61.29 22.69 -6.57
C PRO A 19 59.87 22.26 -6.22
N PRO A 20 58.82 22.94 -6.74
CA PRO A 20 57.46 22.50 -6.53
C PRO A 20 57.31 21.10 -7.14
N VAL A 21 57.08 20.11 -6.29
CA VAL A 21 56.58 18.81 -6.72
C VAL A 21 55.21 19.09 -7.34
N MET A 22 55.13 19.01 -8.67
CA MET A 22 53.85 18.86 -9.33
C MET A 22 53.35 17.48 -8.94
N ASP A 23 52.52 17.43 -7.90
CA ASP A 23 51.74 16.24 -7.60
C ASP A 23 50.83 16.01 -8.80
N SER A 24 51.16 15.00 -9.60
CA SER A 24 50.30 14.54 -10.69
C SER A 24 49.13 13.82 -10.05
N GLY A 25 48.21 14.61 -9.48
CA GLY A 25 47.00 14.11 -8.86
C GLY A 25 46.33 13.14 -9.82
N LYS A 26 46.36 11.84 -9.49
CA LYS A 26 45.64 10.82 -10.23
C LYS A 26 44.18 11.26 -10.26
N LEU A 27 43.66 11.57 -11.45
CA LEU A 27 42.24 11.77 -11.67
C LEU A 27 41.51 10.52 -11.17
N LEU A 28 40.80 10.65 -10.04
CA LEU A 28 39.89 9.62 -9.55
C LEU A 28 38.71 9.56 -10.52
N ARG A 29 38.78 8.61 -11.46
CA ARG A 29 37.69 8.36 -12.39
C ARG A 29 36.58 7.62 -11.66
N SER A 30 35.40 8.23 -11.64
CA SER A 30 34.16 7.57 -11.23
C SER A 30 33.30 7.34 -12.48
N ALA A 31 32.77 6.13 -12.62
CA ALA A 31 31.88 5.76 -13.70
C ALA A 31 30.59 5.17 -13.11
N SER A 32 29.45 5.59 -13.66
CA SER A 32 28.14 5.04 -13.33
C SER A 32 27.42 4.64 -14.60
N ALA A 33 26.63 3.57 -14.51
CA ALA A 33 25.74 3.14 -15.58
C ALA A 33 24.29 3.25 -15.11
N LEU A 34 23.43 3.78 -15.99
CA LEU A 34 21.98 3.75 -15.81
C LEU A 34 21.46 2.46 -16.44
N VAL A 35 20.90 1.57 -15.63
CA VAL A 35 20.36 0.30 -16.11
C VAL A 35 18.84 0.34 -16.03
N GLY A 36 18.18 0.36 -17.19
CA GLY A 36 16.74 0.12 -17.27
C GLY A 36 16.45 -1.37 -17.16
N SER A 37 15.43 -1.76 -16.39
CA SER A 37 14.99 -3.15 -16.30
C SER A 37 13.47 -3.27 -16.46
N THR A 38 13.02 -4.45 -16.88
CA THR A 38 11.60 -4.78 -17.00
C THR A 38 11.36 -6.13 -16.34
N VAL A 39 10.16 -6.32 -15.81
CA VAL A 39 9.71 -7.59 -15.23
C VAL A 39 8.43 -8.00 -15.94
N SER A 40 8.47 -9.15 -16.60
CA SER A 40 7.31 -9.70 -17.32
C SER A 40 6.69 -10.86 -16.55
N GLY A 41 5.38 -11.03 -16.70
CA GLY A 41 4.63 -12.14 -16.15
C GLY A 41 3.40 -12.44 -17.01
N GLN A 42 2.88 -13.65 -16.83
CA GLN A 42 1.71 -14.14 -17.57
C GLN A 42 0.66 -14.65 -16.57
N HIS A 43 -0.61 -14.34 -16.85
CA HIS A 43 -1.75 -14.83 -16.07
C HIS A 43 -2.83 -15.39 -16.99
N LEU A 44 -3.36 -16.57 -16.66
CA LEU A 44 -4.45 -17.21 -17.38
C LEU A 44 -5.73 -17.11 -16.54
N LEU A 45 -6.73 -16.42 -17.07
CA LEU A 45 -8.07 -16.38 -16.51
C LEU A 45 -8.95 -17.38 -17.27
N GLU A 46 -9.25 -18.50 -16.62
CA GLU A 46 -10.17 -19.51 -17.13
C GLU A 46 -11.60 -19.16 -16.70
N ILE A 47 -12.49 -18.97 -17.67
CA ILE A 47 -13.92 -18.71 -17.44
C ILE A 47 -14.65 -20.03 -17.64
N LYS A 48 -15.29 -20.53 -16.58
CA LYS A 48 -16.13 -21.72 -16.61
C LYS A 48 -17.59 -21.36 -16.40
N GLY A 49 -18.49 -21.94 -17.19
CA GLY A 49 -19.91 -21.66 -17.06
C GLY A 49 -20.31 -20.30 -17.61
N TYR A 50 -19.73 -19.88 -18.75
CA TYR A 50 -19.93 -18.57 -19.37
C TYR A 50 -21.41 -18.13 -19.44
N SER A 51 -22.33 -18.99 -19.92
CA SER A 51 -23.76 -18.66 -20.01
C SER A 51 -24.37 -18.32 -18.65
N HIS A 52 -24.01 -19.06 -17.60
CA HIS A 52 -24.52 -18.79 -16.24
C HIS A 52 -23.95 -17.48 -15.69
N ILE A 53 -22.66 -17.24 -15.89
CA ILE A 53 -22.01 -15.97 -15.50
C ILE A 53 -22.68 -14.79 -16.20
N LYS A 54 -23.00 -14.93 -17.50
CA LYS A 54 -23.71 -13.92 -18.29
C LYS A 54 -25.11 -13.62 -17.73
N GLU A 55 -25.83 -14.61 -17.21
CA GLU A 55 -27.17 -14.43 -16.63
C GLU A 55 -27.15 -13.83 -15.24
N VAL A 56 -26.22 -14.26 -14.38
CA VAL A 56 -26.19 -13.88 -12.96
C VAL A 56 -25.57 -12.51 -12.74
N ILE A 57 -24.56 -12.13 -13.53
CA ILE A 57 -23.84 -10.87 -13.32
C ILE A 57 -24.52 -9.75 -14.10
N PRO A 58 -25.07 -8.71 -13.43
CA PRO A 58 -25.69 -7.58 -14.11
C PRO A 58 -24.70 -6.81 -14.99
N SER A 59 -25.24 -6.05 -15.95
CA SER A 59 -24.46 -5.03 -16.67
C SER A 59 -23.74 -4.10 -15.69
N THR A 60 -22.56 -3.61 -16.08
CA THR A 60 -21.64 -2.76 -15.27
C THR A 60 -20.94 -3.43 -14.09
N ASN A 61 -21.34 -4.64 -13.70
CA ASN A 61 -20.64 -5.42 -12.67
C ASN A 61 -19.52 -6.29 -13.25
N CYS A 62 -18.53 -6.61 -12.43
CA CYS A 62 -17.43 -7.50 -12.80
C CYS A 62 -17.19 -8.62 -11.80
N ILE A 63 -16.51 -9.65 -12.30
CA ILE A 63 -15.83 -10.66 -11.50
C ILE A 63 -14.34 -10.31 -11.51
N VAL A 64 -13.72 -10.34 -10.34
CA VAL A 64 -12.28 -10.08 -10.18
C VAL A 64 -11.55 -11.41 -10.12
N SER A 65 -10.49 -11.55 -10.90
CA SER A 65 -9.61 -12.74 -10.87
C SER A 65 -8.89 -12.86 -9.52
N ARG A 66 -8.21 -13.99 -9.32
CA ARG A 66 -7.19 -14.07 -8.26
C ARG A 66 -6.07 -13.08 -8.54
N ARG A 67 -5.44 -12.62 -7.47
CA ARG A 67 -4.24 -11.78 -7.49
C ARG A 67 -3.08 -12.53 -8.12
N PHE A 68 -2.29 -11.83 -8.92
CA PHE A 68 -1.00 -12.30 -9.45
C PHE A 68 0.03 -11.19 -9.36
N ARG A 69 1.31 -11.56 -9.20
CA ARG A 69 2.37 -10.62 -8.88
C ARG A 69 3.35 -10.44 -10.03
N VAL A 70 3.57 -9.20 -10.47
CA VAL A 70 4.54 -8.84 -11.52
C VAL A 70 5.18 -7.49 -11.15
N GLY A 71 6.51 -7.40 -11.27
CA GLY A 71 7.25 -6.17 -10.96
C GLY A 71 7.15 -5.72 -9.50
N GLY A 72 6.90 -6.64 -8.57
CA GLY A 72 6.70 -6.33 -7.14
C GLY A 72 5.27 -5.89 -6.77
N HIS A 73 4.41 -5.69 -7.75
CA HIS A 73 3.03 -5.22 -7.59
C HIS A 73 2.01 -6.35 -7.74
N ASP A 74 0.89 -6.23 -7.02
CA ASP A 74 -0.24 -7.16 -7.10
C ASP A 74 -1.25 -6.66 -8.13
N TRP A 75 -1.66 -7.55 -9.03
CA TRP A 75 -2.54 -7.27 -10.14
C TRP A 75 -3.72 -8.23 -10.14
N CYS A 76 -4.85 -7.76 -10.66
CA CYS A 76 -6.04 -8.56 -10.93
C CYS A 76 -6.58 -8.25 -12.32
N ILE A 77 -7.31 -9.19 -12.91
CA ILE A 77 -8.13 -8.96 -14.10
C ILE A 77 -9.56 -8.76 -13.64
N ARG A 78 -10.21 -7.69 -14.11
CA ARG A 78 -11.66 -7.50 -13.96
C ARG A 78 -12.36 -7.92 -15.23
N TYR A 79 -13.25 -8.90 -15.11
CA TYR A 79 -14.02 -9.46 -16.21
C TYR A 79 -15.47 -8.98 -16.12
N TYR A 80 -15.93 -8.26 -17.14
CA TYR A 80 -17.28 -7.72 -17.25
C TYR A 80 -18.04 -8.50 -18.34
N PRO A 81 -18.86 -9.50 -18.00
CA PRO A 81 -19.55 -10.33 -18.99
C PRO A 81 -20.61 -9.55 -19.79
N ASN A 82 -21.12 -8.46 -19.23
CA ASN A 82 -22.19 -7.63 -19.80
C ASN A 82 -21.78 -6.15 -19.92
N GLY A 83 -20.51 -5.90 -20.21
CA GLY A 83 -19.96 -4.57 -20.44
C GLY A 83 -19.74 -3.72 -19.18
N ILE A 84 -18.88 -2.70 -19.31
CA ILE A 84 -18.55 -1.76 -18.22
C ILE A 84 -19.60 -0.64 -18.08
N TYR A 85 -20.29 -0.30 -19.18
CA TYR A 85 -21.25 0.80 -19.23
C TYR A 85 -22.65 0.34 -19.63
N PRO A 86 -23.70 1.08 -19.22
CA PRO A 86 -25.05 0.86 -19.71
C PRO A 86 -25.10 0.94 -21.25
N GLY A 87 -25.86 0.04 -21.88
CA GLY A 87 -25.97 -0.05 -23.34
C GLY A 87 -24.84 -0.80 -24.04
N TRP A 88 -23.80 -1.23 -23.31
CA TRP A 88 -22.67 -2.00 -23.84
C TRP A 88 -22.80 -3.50 -23.50
N SER A 89 -24.01 -3.93 -23.14
CA SER A 89 -24.31 -5.29 -22.72
C SER A 89 -24.01 -6.32 -23.80
N GLU A 90 -23.88 -5.95 -25.07
CA GLU A 90 -23.51 -6.82 -26.19
C GLU A 90 -22.03 -7.23 -26.18
N TYR A 91 -21.19 -6.57 -25.37
CA TYR A 91 -19.75 -6.77 -25.33
C TYR A 91 -19.29 -7.31 -23.98
N ILE A 92 -18.25 -8.15 -24.05
CA ILE A 92 -17.40 -8.47 -22.91
C ILE A 92 -16.33 -7.40 -22.83
N ALA A 93 -16.06 -6.93 -21.63
CA ALA A 93 -14.94 -6.05 -21.35
C ALA A 93 -13.99 -6.67 -20.32
N VAL A 94 -12.71 -6.35 -20.44
CA VAL A 94 -11.66 -6.90 -19.59
C VAL A 94 -10.70 -5.77 -19.25
N THR A 95 -10.35 -5.62 -17.97
CA THR A 95 -9.39 -4.60 -17.56
C THR A 95 -8.34 -5.19 -16.63
N LEU A 96 -7.12 -4.68 -16.75
CA LEU A 96 -6.04 -4.95 -15.81
C LEU A 96 -6.19 -3.94 -14.67
N TYR A 97 -6.15 -4.41 -13.44
CA TYR A 97 -6.33 -3.62 -12.23
C TYR A 97 -5.09 -3.75 -11.35
N LEU A 98 -4.53 -2.60 -10.94
CA LEU A 98 -3.47 -2.53 -9.95
C LEU A 98 -4.10 -2.60 -8.55
N ASP A 99 -3.91 -3.73 -7.86
CA ASP A 99 -4.56 -4.04 -6.60
C ASP A 99 -3.67 -3.64 -5.41
N GLY A 100 -3.39 -2.33 -5.32
CA GLY A 100 -2.60 -1.78 -4.24
C GLY A 100 -2.38 -0.28 -4.36
N SER A 101 -1.83 0.29 -3.28
CA SER A 101 -1.40 1.69 -3.27
C SER A 101 0.07 1.81 -3.68
N VAL A 102 0.36 2.78 -4.54
CA VAL A 102 1.71 3.09 -5.02
C VAL A 102 2.03 4.57 -4.82
N ASN A 103 3.27 4.86 -4.43
CA ASN A 103 3.72 6.24 -4.20
C ASN A 103 4.09 6.95 -5.52
N GLN A 104 4.50 6.18 -6.52
CA GLN A 104 4.79 6.64 -7.87
C GLN A 104 4.04 5.72 -8.85
N GLY A 105 3.51 6.28 -9.93
CA GLY A 105 2.76 5.51 -10.91
C GLY A 105 3.59 4.38 -11.52
N VAL A 106 2.99 3.21 -11.69
CA VAL A 106 3.64 2.01 -12.22
C VAL A 106 3.42 1.97 -13.72
N ARG A 107 4.48 2.15 -14.51
CA ARG A 107 4.38 2.05 -15.97
C ARG A 107 4.44 0.59 -16.40
N ALA A 108 3.46 0.13 -17.16
CA ALA A 108 3.41 -1.23 -17.66
C ALA A 108 2.81 -1.34 -19.06
N HIS A 109 3.28 -2.32 -19.82
CA HIS A 109 2.68 -2.78 -21.07
C HIS A 109 1.89 -4.04 -20.79
N PHE A 110 0.74 -4.21 -21.42
CA PHE A 110 -0.01 -5.45 -21.25
C PHE A 110 -0.85 -5.79 -22.46
N SER A 111 -1.19 -7.07 -22.59
CA SER A 111 -2.10 -7.57 -23.61
C SER A 111 -3.14 -8.51 -23.01
N PHE A 112 -4.29 -8.59 -23.68
CA PHE A 112 -5.28 -9.63 -23.44
C PHE A 112 -5.48 -10.43 -24.73
N THR A 113 -5.36 -11.75 -24.62
CA THR A 113 -5.44 -12.69 -25.74
C THR A 113 -6.44 -13.78 -25.40
N VAL A 114 -7.38 -14.07 -26.29
CA VAL A 114 -8.26 -15.24 -26.13
C VAL A 114 -7.52 -16.48 -26.61
N LEU A 115 -7.61 -17.57 -25.85
CA LEU A 115 -7.04 -18.85 -26.25
C LEU A 115 -8.12 -19.78 -26.79
N ASN A 116 -7.77 -20.60 -27.78
CA ASN A 116 -8.60 -21.68 -28.27
C ASN A 116 -8.46 -22.94 -27.38
N GLN A 117 -9.13 -24.03 -27.76
CA GLN A 117 -9.11 -25.31 -27.02
C GLN A 117 -7.72 -25.94 -26.89
N ALA A 118 -6.82 -25.68 -27.84
CA ALA A 118 -5.46 -26.18 -27.80
C ALA A 118 -4.53 -25.30 -26.94
N GLY A 119 -5.05 -24.22 -26.34
CA GLY A 119 -4.26 -23.22 -25.62
C GLY A 119 -3.55 -22.23 -26.53
N GLU A 120 -3.83 -22.25 -27.83
CA GLU A 120 -3.21 -21.38 -28.82
C GLU A 120 -3.97 -20.04 -28.94
N PRO A 121 -3.28 -18.91 -29.21
CA PRO A 121 -3.92 -17.62 -29.40
C PRO A 121 -4.95 -17.60 -30.54
N MET A 122 -6.11 -16.99 -30.28
CA MET A 122 -7.04 -16.60 -31.33
C MET A 122 -6.41 -15.54 -32.26
N PRO A 123 -6.95 -15.34 -33.48
CA PRO A 123 -6.44 -14.36 -34.43
C PRO A 123 -6.28 -12.97 -33.81
N ALA A 124 -5.33 -12.18 -34.30
CA ALA A 124 -4.98 -10.88 -33.73
C ALA A 124 -6.17 -9.91 -33.56
N SER A 125 -7.24 -10.06 -34.35
CA SER A 125 -8.48 -9.28 -34.22
C SER A 125 -9.24 -9.49 -32.90
N TRP A 126 -8.92 -10.55 -32.16
CA TRP A 126 -9.48 -10.88 -30.84
C TRP A 126 -8.63 -10.38 -29.68
N ASN A 127 -7.44 -9.88 -29.99
CA ASN A 127 -6.43 -9.56 -28.99
C ASN A 127 -6.39 -8.05 -28.78
N TYR A 128 -6.14 -7.66 -27.54
CA TYR A 128 -5.93 -6.27 -27.17
C TYR A 128 -4.48 -6.09 -26.74
N TYR A 129 -3.86 -5.00 -27.16
CA TYR A 129 -2.52 -4.61 -26.75
C TYR A 129 -2.51 -3.16 -26.29
N ASN A 130 -1.95 -2.93 -25.10
CA ASN A 130 -1.67 -1.59 -24.59
C ASN A 130 -0.15 -1.37 -24.57
N GLY A 131 0.29 -0.42 -25.40
CA GLY A 131 1.70 -0.07 -25.60
C GLY A 131 2.33 0.77 -24.47
N GLY A 132 1.68 0.90 -23.32
CA GLY A 132 2.25 1.53 -22.14
C GLY A 132 1.23 2.40 -21.42
N TYR A 133 0.84 1.99 -20.21
CA TYR A 133 -0.03 2.74 -19.32
C TYR A 133 0.66 2.94 -17.96
N THR A 134 0.44 4.10 -17.34
CA THR A 134 0.97 4.39 -16.00
C THR A 134 -0.16 4.27 -14.99
N PHE A 135 -0.17 3.16 -14.25
CA PHE A 135 -1.17 2.86 -13.24
C PHE A 135 -0.92 3.66 -11.95
N THR A 136 -1.93 4.36 -11.47
CA THR A 136 -1.95 4.95 -10.14
C THR A 136 -2.56 4.00 -9.09
N SER A 137 -2.62 4.38 -7.82
CA SER A 137 -3.19 3.53 -6.78
C SER A 137 -4.63 3.11 -7.10
N TRP A 138 -4.90 1.80 -7.12
CA TRP A 138 -6.22 1.24 -7.42
C TRP A 138 -6.74 1.62 -8.81
N ASP A 139 -5.84 1.79 -9.76
CA ASP A 139 -6.14 2.18 -11.13
C ASP A 139 -6.36 0.96 -12.03
N TRP A 140 -7.01 1.16 -13.17
CA TRP A 140 -7.27 0.10 -14.13
C TRP A 140 -7.28 0.62 -15.56
N GLU A 141 -6.91 -0.25 -16.49
CA GLU A 141 -6.92 0.04 -17.92
C GLU A 141 -7.27 -1.21 -18.72
N GLY A 142 -7.89 -1.05 -19.89
CA GLY A 142 -8.23 -2.16 -20.77
C GLY A 142 -9.40 -1.88 -21.72
N PRO A 143 -9.68 -2.80 -22.65
CA PRO A 143 -10.70 -2.62 -23.68
C PRO A 143 -12.12 -2.62 -23.09
N ARG A 144 -12.89 -1.58 -23.40
CA ARG A 144 -14.31 -1.46 -23.01
C ARG A 144 -15.22 -2.31 -23.92
N THR A 145 -14.74 -2.62 -25.13
CA THR A 145 -15.33 -3.56 -26.10
C THR A 145 -14.27 -4.59 -26.47
N PHE A 146 -13.97 -5.54 -25.58
CA PHE A 146 -12.95 -6.54 -25.85
C PHE A 146 -13.42 -7.52 -26.92
N ILE A 147 -14.56 -8.17 -26.68
CA ILE A 147 -15.14 -9.17 -27.58
C ILE A 147 -16.64 -8.97 -27.63
N ARG A 148 -17.23 -8.98 -28.83
CA ARG A 148 -18.67 -9.02 -28.98
C ARG A 148 -19.20 -10.43 -28.67
N LYS A 149 -20.25 -10.55 -27.87
CA LYS A 149 -20.76 -11.87 -27.43
C LYS A 149 -21.18 -12.76 -28.58
N ALA A 150 -21.91 -12.23 -29.56
CA ALA A 150 -22.28 -12.96 -30.76
C ALA A 150 -21.06 -13.54 -31.50
N THR A 151 -19.93 -12.82 -31.49
CA THR A 151 -18.69 -13.31 -32.07
C THR A 151 -18.11 -14.46 -31.24
N LEU A 152 -18.02 -14.31 -29.91
CA LEU A 152 -17.56 -15.38 -29.01
C LEU A 152 -18.40 -16.67 -29.16
N GLU A 153 -19.72 -16.52 -29.16
CA GLU A 153 -20.68 -17.61 -29.22
C GLU A 153 -20.71 -18.28 -30.60
N GLY A 154 -20.37 -17.56 -31.67
CA GLY A 154 -20.44 -18.06 -33.06
C GLY A 154 -19.13 -18.58 -33.67
N SER A 155 -17.97 -18.40 -33.03
CA SER A 155 -16.65 -18.59 -33.69
C SER A 155 -15.70 -19.60 -33.04
N GLY A 156 -16.19 -20.38 -32.07
CA GLY A 156 -15.53 -21.61 -31.59
C GLY A 156 -14.51 -21.57 -30.44
N PRO A 157 -14.04 -20.44 -29.87
CA PRO A 157 -13.18 -20.50 -28.67
C PRO A 157 -13.94 -20.92 -27.40
N LEU A 158 -15.27 -20.77 -27.42
CA LEU A 158 -16.15 -21.26 -26.36
C LEU A 158 -16.37 -22.77 -26.54
N HIS A 159 -15.83 -23.56 -25.62
CA HIS A 159 -15.98 -25.02 -25.59
C HIS A 159 -16.50 -25.46 -24.23
N ASP A 160 -17.52 -26.32 -24.20
CA ASP A 160 -18.16 -26.76 -22.95
C ASP A 160 -18.50 -25.58 -22.02
N ASN A 161 -18.99 -24.48 -22.61
CA ASN A 161 -19.33 -23.26 -21.90
C ASN A 161 -18.13 -22.60 -21.17
N CYS A 162 -16.90 -22.84 -21.65
CA CYS A 162 -15.66 -22.36 -21.09
C CYS A 162 -14.76 -21.70 -22.15
N PHE A 163 -13.96 -20.72 -21.75
CA PHE A 163 -12.89 -20.14 -22.56
C PHE A 163 -11.83 -19.49 -21.66
N THR A 164 -10.64 -19.22 -22.20
CA THR A 164 -9.53 -18.65 -21.43
C THR A 164 -9.08 -17.31 -22.00
N ILE A 165 -8.84 -16.34 -21.12
CA ILE A 165 -8.19 -15.08 -21.43
C ILE A 165 -6.78 -15.10 -20.83
N ARG A 166 -5.77 -14.97 -21.68
CA ARG A 166 -4.37 -14.78 -21.27
C ARG A 166 -4.05 -13.29 -21.17
N CYS A 167 -3.48 -12.90 -20.04
CA CYS A 167 -2.89 -11.60 -19.82
C CYS A 167 -1.37 -11.72 -19.82
N ASP A 168 -0.69 -11.04 -20.73
CA ASP A 168 0.76 -10.88 -20.70
C ASP A 168 1.06 -9.46 -20.20
N LEU A 169 1.84 -9.32 -19.14
CA LEU A 169 2.11 -8.06 -18.45
C LEU A 169 3.61 -7.82 -18.34
N THR A 170 4.09 -6.63 -18.68
CA THR A 170 5.49 -6.21 -18.53
C THR A 170 5.57 -4.87 -17.79
N VAL A 171 6.06 -4.90 -16.57
CA VAL A 171 6.26 -3.71 -15.73
C VAL A 171 7.63 -3.12 -16.01
N ILE A 172 7.68 -1.81 -16.23
CA ILE A 172 8.93 -1.05 -16.42
C ILE A 172 9.41 -0.58 -15.06
N MET A 173 10.62 -1.00 -14.68
CA MET A 173 11.22 -0.60 -13.41
C MET A 173 11.94 0.75 -13.55
N PRO A 174 12.00 1.57 -12.48
CA PRO A 174 12.83 2.76 -12.47
C PRO A 174 14.30 2.40 -12.76
N PRO A 175 15.04 3.22 -13.53
CA PRO A 175 16.45 2.96 -13.80
C PRO A 175 17.28 3.09 -12.52
N GLU A 176 18.15 2.11 -12.27
CA GLU A 176 19.09 2.14 -11.14
C GLU A 176 20.47 2.60 -11.62
N ALA A 177 21.12 3.48 -10.84
CA ALA A 177 22.52 3.84 -11.03
C ALA A 177 23.40 2.81 -10.33
N LYS A 178 24.18 2.04 -11.09
CA LYS A 178 25.17 1.10 -10.54
C LYS A 178 26.59 1.62 -10.79
N GLY A 179 27.47 1.45 -9.81
CA GLY A 179 28.90 1.69 -9.97
C GLY A 179 29.46 0.72 -11.00
N VAL A 180 30.21 1.24 -11.96
CA VAL A 180 30.88 0.40 -12.97
C VAL A 180 32.27 0.08 -12.44
N ASP A 181 32.43 -1.10 -11.84
CA ASP A 181 33.76 -1.66 -11.65
C ASP A 181 34.28 -2.09 -13.02
N THR A 182 35.27 -1.36 -13.53
CA THR A 182 35.94 -1.66 -14.79
C THR A 182 36.70 -2.98 -14.68
N GLU A 183 36.08 -4.08 -15.09
CA GLU A 183 36.76 -5.20 -15.75
C GLU A 183 35.73 -6.05 -16.52
N SER A 184 36.10 -6.45 -17.73
CA SER A 184 35.22 -7.12 -18.70
C SER A 184 34.67 -8.46 -18.15
N PRO A 185 33.41 -8.85 -18.44
CA PRO A 185 32.87 -10.09 -17.90
C PRO A 185 33.50 -11.33 -18.60
N PRO A 186 33.96 -12.34 -17.85
CA PRO A 186 34.28 -13.66 -18.42
C PRO A 186 33.00 -14.37 -18.92
N PRO A 187 33.11 -15.39 -19.80
CA PRO A 187 31.95 -16.05 -20.41
C PRO A 187 30.97 -16.61 -19.36
N PRO A 188 29.67 -16.72 -19.69
CA PRO A 188 28.63 -17.02 -18.71
C PRO A 188 28.85 -18.40 -18.08
N PRO A 189 28.79 -18.51 -16.73
CA PRO A 189 28.75 -19.81 -16.09
C PRO A 189 27.43 -20.53 -16.42
N PRO A 190 27.42 -21.89 -16.42
CA PRO A 190 26.21 -22.67 -16.65
C PRO A 190 25.12 -22.31 -15.63
N PRO A 191 23.83 -22.49 -15.97
CA PRO A 191 22.72 -22.07 -15.11
C PRO A 191 22.80 -22.77 -13.76
N SER A 192 22.98 -21.99 -12.69
CA SER A 192 22.94 -22.47 -11.32
C SER A 192 21.57 -23.09 -11.03
N PRO A 193 21.49 -24.22 -10.29
CA PRO A 193 20.21 -24.77 -9.87
C PRO A 193 19.46 -23.71 -9.07
N ALA A 194 18.22 -23.42 -9.47
CA ALA A 194 17.36 -22.45 -8.79
C ALA A 194 17.08 -22.94 -7.36
N VAL A 195 17.85 -22.42 -6.40
CA VAL A 195 17.60 -22.67 -4.98
C VAL A 195 16.29 -21.97 -4.62
N SER A 196 15.26 -22.76 -4.32
CA SER A 196 14.00 -22.24 -3.79
C SER A 196 14.24 -21.72 -2.37
N VAL A 197 14.16 -20.40 -2.19
CA VAL A 197 14.26 -19.77 -0.87
C VAL A 197 12.85 -19.66 -0.29
N PRO A 198 12.58 -20.25 0.89
CA PRO A 198 11.28 -20.13 1.53
C PRO A 198 11.02 -18.68 1.99
N PRO A 199 9.74 -18.27 2.14
CA PRO A 199 9.38 -16.97 2.69
C PRO A 199 9.98 -16.76 4.10
N SER A 200 10.25 -15.50 4.46
CA SER A 200 10.76 -15.15 5.79
C SER A 200 9.80 -15.60 6.89
N ASP A 201 10.34 -16.22 7.94
CA ASP A 201 9.62 -16.66 9.12
C ASP A 201 9.96 -15.85 10.39
N LEU A 202 10.69 -14.74 10.23
CA LEU A 202 11.07 -13.84 11.33
C LEU A 202 9.86 -13.38 12.16
N ILE A 203 8.78 -12.99 11.48
CA ILE A 203 7.53 -12.52 12.12
C ILE A 203 6.94 -13.62 13.01
N ARG A 204 6.98 -14.88 12.56
CA ARG A 204 6.51 -16.04 13.33
C ARG A 204 7.39 -16.26 14.56
N HIS A 205 8.70 -16.14 14.41
CA HIS A 205 9.64 -16.29 15.53
C HIS A 205 9.48 -15.19 16.58
N LEU A 206 9.26 -13.93 16.16
CA LEU A 206 8.94 -12.84 17.07
C LEU A 206 7.60 -13.06 17.79
N GLY A 207 6.56 -13.49 17.08
CA GLY A 207 5.28 -13.88 17.70
C GLY A 207 5.45 -15.01 18.72
N GLY A 208 6.33 -15.98 18.44
CA GLY A 208 6.69 -17.04 19.37
C GLY A 208 7.33 -16.52 20.66
N LEU A 209 8.25 -15.54 20.57
CA LEU A 209 8.86 -14.90 21.75
C LEU A 209 7.82 -14.21 22.64
N LEU A 210 6.83 -13.55 22.04
CA LEU A 210 5.73 -12.95 22.81
C LEU A 210 4.88 -14.03 23.50
N ALA A 211 4.59 -15.13 22.81
CA ALA A 211 3.76 -16.21 23.34
C ALA A 211 4.43 -17.00 24.47
N THR A 212 5.75 -17.24 24.42
CA THR A 212 6.47 -17.95 25.48
C THR A 212 6.91 -17.03 26.62
N GLY A 213 7.16 -15.75 26.33
CA GLY A 213 7.71 -14.80 27.29
C GLY A 213 9.20 -15.01 27.59
N ASP A 214 9.90 -15.84 26.81
CA ASP A 214 11.30 -16.18 27.03
C ASP A 214 12.19 -14.94 26.88
N GLY A 215 12.86 -14.54 27.97
CA GLY A 215 13.74 -13.37 27.96
C GLY A 215 13.03 -12.03 28.08
N ALA A 216 11.74 -12.02 28.47
CA ALA A 216 11.01 -10.80 28.77
C ALA A 216 11.70 -10.00 29.90
N ASP A 217 11.92 -8.71 29.65
CA ASP A 217 12.63 -7.79 30.55
C ASP A 217 11.74 -6.61 31.02
N VAL A 218 10.51 -6.55 30.52
CA VAL A 218 9.50 -5.55 30.89
C VAL A 218 8.14 -6.23 31.09
N THR A 219 7.41 -5.77 32.10
CA THR A 219 6.03 -6.19 32.38
C THR A 219 5.10 -4.99 32.24
N PHE A 220 4.05 -5.11 31.44
CA PHE A 220 3.00 -4.12 31.35
C PHE A 220 1.82 -4.51 32.22
N GLU A 221 1.34 -3.60 33.06
CA GLU A 221 0.11 -3.75 33.84
C GLU A 221 -0.98 -2.90 33.18
N VAL A 222 -2.02 -3.55 32.66
CA VAL A 222 -3.10 -2.93 31.89
C VAL A 222 -4.42 -3.54 32.33
N ASP A 223 -5.35 -2.69 32.80
CA ASP A 223 -6.69 -3.11 33.25
C ASP A 223 -6.64 -4.30 34.24
N GLY A 224 -5.71 -4.21 35.20
CA GLY A 224 -5.48 -5.25 36.22
C GLY A 224 -4.84 -6.56 35.70
N LYS A 225 -4.53 -6.67 34.41
CA LYS A 225 -3.81 -7.81 33.82
C LYS A 225 -2.34 -7.47 33.58
N THR A 226 -1.50 -8.49 33.61
CA THR A 226 -0.06 -8.37 33.36
C THR A 226 0.33 -8.99 32.02
N PHE A 227 1.22 -8.31 31.29
CA PHE A 227 1.72 -8.74 29.98
C PHE A 227 3.25 -8.70 30.00
N LEU A 228 3.88 -9.84 29.77
CA LEU A 228 5.33 -9.95 29.60
C LEU A 228 5.72 -9.51 28.19
N ALA A 229 6.77 -8.71 28.08
CA ALA A 229 7.26 -8.22 26.80
C ALA A 229 8.76 -7.93 26.83
N HIS A 230 9.27 -7.47 25.70
CA HIS A 230 10.68 -7.20 25.48
C HIS A 230 10.88 -5.72 25.14
N THR A 231 11.65 -5.03 25.97
CA THR A 231 11.91 -3.59 25.90
C THR A 231 12.45 -3.21 24.53
N SER A 232 13.40 -3.98 24.00
CA SER A 232 14.00 -3.75 22.68
C SER A 232 12.98 -3.81 21.54
N VAL A 233 12.08 -4.80 21.55
CA VAL A 233 11.04 -4.94 20.54
C VAL A 233 10.05 -3.79 20.65
N VAL A 234 9.43 -3.59 21.81
CA VAL A 234 8.40 -2.58 22.02
C VAL A 234 8.92 -1.16 21.72
N ALA A 235 10.12 -0.83 22.19
CA ALA A 235 10.75 0.46 21.94
C ALA A 235 11.17 0.67 20.47
N SER A 236 11.41 -0.40 19.70
CA SER A 236 11.67 -0.26 18.26
C SER A 236 10.40 0.08 17.47
N ARG A 237 9.22 -0.28 18.00
CA ARG A 237 7.92 -0.16 17.32
C ARG A 237 7.17 1.12 17.67
N SER A 238 7.42 1.69 18.84
CA SER A 238 6.79 2.93 19.30
C SER A 238 7.83 3.92 19.81
N PRO A 239 7.96 5.11 19.19
CA PRO A 239 8.80 6.19 19.72
C PRO A 239 8.39 6.67 21.11
N VAL A 240 7.10 6.57 21.45
CA VAL A 240 6.57 6.95 22.77
C VAL A 240 7.04 5.94 23.82
N LEU A 241 6.82 4.64 23.58
CA LEU A 241 7.29 3.61 24.51
C LEU A 241 8.83 3.57 24.58
N ARG A 242 9.53 3.88 23.49
CA ARG A 242 10.99 4.06 23.50
C ARG A 242 11.41 5.15 24.49
N ALA A 243 10.74 6.30 24.45
CA ALA A 243 11.03 7.41 25.34
C ALA A 243 10.68 7.07 26.79
N ASP A 244 9.58 6.36 27.03
CA ASP A 244 9.16 5.97 28.37
C ASP A 244 10.11 4.93 28.98
N LEU A 245 10.53 3.93 28.20
CA LEU A 245 11.39 2.85 28.65
C LEU A 245 12.86 3.27 28.79
N PHE A 246 13.41 4.03 27.83
CA PHE A 246 14.82 4.42 27.82
C PHE A 246 15.09 5.85 28.29
N GLY A 247 14.09 6.73 28.31
CA GLY A 247 14.23 8.13 28.75
C GLY A 247 14.22 8.30 30.27
N ALA A 248 13.89 7.25 31.03
CA ALA A 248 13.86 7.24 32.49
C ALA A 248 15.24 7.27 33.18
N VAL A 249 16.35 7.26 32.42
CA VAL A 249 17.73 7.23 32.96
C VAL A 249 18.19 8.56 33.59
N GLY A 250 17.37 9.63 33.59
CA GLY A 250 17.84 10.95 34.09
C GLY A 250 16.83 11.88 34.77
N LYS A 251 15.54 11.57 34.89
CA LYS A 251 14.57 12.52 35.50
C LYS A 251 13.53 11.83 36.39
N LYS A 252 13.33 12.42 37.57
CA LYS A 252 12.33 12.09 38.60
C LYS A 252 10.99 11.60 38.03
N LYS A 253 10.56 10.45 38.59
CA LYS A 253 9.21 9.87 38.64
C LYS A 253 8.10 10.78 38.11
N ARG A 254 7.72 10.55 36.86
CA ARG A 254 6.37 10.77 36.35
C ARG A 254 5.95 9.41 35.78
N ASN A 255 4.88 8.83 36.33
CA ASN A 255 4.26 7.56 35.90
C ASN A 255 4.75 6.25 36.53
N GLY A 256 4.98 6.22 37.85
CA GLY A 256 4.80 4.97 38.61
C GLY A 256 5.70 3.77 38.26
N VAL A 257 6.78 3.95 37.49
CA VAL A 257 7.75 2.89 37.22
C VAL A 257 8.45 2.53 38.54
N ILE A 258 8.16 1.32 39.04
CA ILE A 258 8.91 0.70 40.14
C ILE A 258 9.98 -0.14 39.47
N ALA A 259 11.20 0.39 39.39
CA ALA A 259 12.36 -0.36 38.93
C ALA A 259 12.99 -1.03 40.16
N ASP A 260 12.53 -2.23 40.50
CA ASP A 260 13.35 -3.15 41.29
C ASP A 260 14.18 -4.01 40.33
N SER A 261 15.25 -4.62 40.82
CA SER A 261 16.25 -5.37 40.04
C SER A 261 15.73 -6.65 39.33
N ALA A 262 14.41 -6.77 39.18
CA ALA A 262 13.69 -7.83 38.48
C ALA A 262 12.57 -7.21 37.62
N GLY A 263 12.89 -6.84 36.37
CA GLY A 263 11.93 -6.39 35.35
C GLY A 263 11.34 -4.99 35.58
N ALA A 264 11.34 -4.14 34.55
CA ALA A 264 10.65 -2.86 34.63
C ALA A 264 9.13 -3.08 34.56
N VAL A 265 8.37 -2.60 35.54
CA VAL A 265 6.89 -2.61 35.49
C VAL A 265 6.39 -1.27 34.94
N VAL A 266 5.60 -1.32 33.87
CA VAL A 266 5.01 -0.15 33.20
C VAL A 266 3.48 -0.25 33.27
N ARG A 267 2.84 0.76 33.86
CA ARG A 267 1.38 0.84 33.92
C ARG A 267 0.82 1.57 32.70
N ILE A 268 -0.16 0.95 32.06
CA ILE A 268 -0.91 1.57 30.96
C ILE A 268 -2.33 1.89 31.44
N ASP A 269 -2.59 3.17 31.67
CA ASP A 269 -3.92 3.66 32.02
C ASP A 269 -4.79 3.88 30.78
N ASN A 270 -6.11 3.82 30.95
CA ASN A 270 -7.13 4.11 29.92
C ASN A 270 -6.99 3.25 28.64
N MET A 271 -6.82 1.94 28.81
CA MET A 271 -6.81 0.97 27.73
C MET A 271 -7.34 -0.35 28.26
N GLU A 272 -8.23 -1.00 27.52
CA GLU A 272 -8.70 -2.34 27.88
C GLU A 272 -7.59 -3.36 27.63
N ALA A 273 -7.54 -4.41 28.45
CA ALA A 273 -6.52 -5.45 28.31
C ALA A 273 -6.53 -6.12 26.92
N ARG A 274 -7.72 -6.27 26.30
CA ARG A 274 -7.86 -6.88 24.96
C ARG A 274 -7.24 -6.01 23.85
N ASP A 275 -7.37 -4.69 23.95
CA ASP A 275 -6.83 -3.76 22.96
C ASP A 275 -5.31 -3.70 23.09
N PHE A 276 -4.81 -3.74 24.32
CA PHE A 276 -3.38 -3.81 24.58
C PHE A 276 -2.78 -5.14 24.10
N GLU A 277 -3.48 -6.25 24.29
CA GLU A 277 -3.06 -7.55 23.74
C GLU A 277 -2.95 -7.50 22.21
N ALA A 278 -3.93 -6.92 21.53
CA ALA A 278 -3.90 -6.74 20.08
C ALA A 278 -2.80 -5.76 19.62
N LEU A 279 -2.57 -4.68 20.36
CA LEU A 279 -1.47 -3.74 20.14
C LEU A 279 -0.11 -4.44 20.26
N LEU A 280 0.08 -5.23 21.32
CA LEU A 280 1.31 -5.96 21.58
C LEU A 280 1.53 -7.05 20.53
N HIS A 281 0.49 -7.80 20.17
CA HIS A 281 0.53 -8.74 19.04
C HIS A 281 1.01 -8.05 17.76
N PHE A 282 0.48 -6.86 17.44
CA PHE A 282 0.91 -6.10 16.27
C PHE A 282 2.37 -5.63 16.35
N MET A 283 2.87 -5.28 17.54
CA MET A 283 4.28 -4.91 17.69
C MET A 283 5.23 -6.03 17.29
N TYR A 284 4.89 -7.28 17.60
CA TYR A 284 5.72 -8.45 17.29
C TYR A 284 5.47 -9.02 15.89
N THR A 285 4.24 -8.99 15.42
CA THR A 285 3.82 -9.71 14.20
C THR A 285 3.50 -8.81 13.01
N ASP A 286 3.45 -7.49 13.22
CA ASP A 286 3.07 -6.50 12.22
C ASP A 286 1.69 -6.78 11.58
N SER A 287 0.86 -7.56 12.28
CA SER A 287 -0.45 -8.05 11.85
C SER A 287 -1.45 -7.95 13.00
N LEU A 288 -2.71 -7.67 12.68
CA LEU A 288 -3.79 -7.71 13.68
C LEU A 288 -4.13 -9.17 14.00
N PRO A 289 -4.52 -9.49 15.24
CA PRO A 289 -4.92 -10.85 15.61
C PRO A 289 -6.13 -11.31 14.80
N GLU A 290 -6.27 -12.62 14.64
CA GLU A 290 -7.45 -13.22 14.02
C GLU A 290 -8.67 -12.97 14.93
N MET A 291 -9.50 -12.01 14.54
CA MET A 291 -10.70 -11.66 15.28
C MET A 291 -11.81 -12.69 14.96
N LYS A 292 -12.13 -13.56 15.93
CA LYS A 292 -13.22 -14.54 15.80
C LYS A 292 -14.56 -13.83 15.94
N GLY A 293 -15.26 -13.61 14.82
CA GLY A 293 -16.64 -13.10 14.78
C GLY A 293 -16.75 -11.63 14.38
N GLY A 294 -17.68 -11.33 13.44
CA GLY A 294 -17.76 -10.05 12.74
C GLY A 294 -18.23 -8.83 13.55
N GLY A 295 -18.64 -8.99 14.81
CA GLY A 295 -19.08 -7.89 15.68
C GLY A 295 -17.96 -7.34 16.56
N ASP A 296 -17.27 -8.22 17.29
CA ASP A 296 -16.23 -7.85 18.26
C ASP A 296 -14.95 -7.33 17.58
N ALA A 297 -14.69 -7.83 16.37
CA ALA A 297 -13.61 -7.38 15.49
C ALA A 297 -13.69 -5.88 15.13
N VAL A 298 -14.90 -5.40 14.87
CA VAL A 298 -15.16 -4.01 14.42
C VAL A 298 -15.08 -3.05 15.59
N ALA A 299 -15.57 -3.47 16.75
CA ALA A 299 -15.57 -2.67 17.97
C ALA A 299 -14.14 -2.33 18.46
N MET A 300 -13.18 -3.23 18.25
CA MET A 300 -11.77 -3.03 18.66
C MET A 300 -10.99 -2.06 17.76
N LEU A 301 -11.37 -1.91 16.49
CA LEU A 301 -10.61 -1.10 15.53
C LEU A 301 -10.51 0.39 15.94
N PRO A 302 -11.59 1.05 16.39
CA PRO A 302 -11.52 2.41 16.94
C PRO A 302 -10.49 2.58 18.06
N ASP A 303 -10.50 1.68 19.05
CA ASP A 303 -9.59 1.74 20.20
C ASP A 303 -8.15 1.51 19.78
N LEU A 304 -7.92 0.60 18.81
CA LEU A 304 -6.59 0.40 18.22
C LEU A 304 -6.10 1.61 17.42
N VAL A 305 -6.97 2.36 16.75
CA VAL A 305 -6.60 3.64 16.11
C VAL A 305 -6.21 4.67 17.16
N ALA A 306 -6.97 4.78 18.26
CA ALA A 306 -6.63 5.65 19.38
C ALA A 306 -5.28 5.27 20.00
N ALA A 307 -5.04 3.97 20.22
CA ALA A 307 -3.76 3.44 20.69
C ALA A 307 -2.62 3.74 19.69
N ALA A 308 -2.83 3.55 18.40
CA ALA A 308 -1.85 3.83 17.36
C ALA A 308 -1.45 5.30 17.35
N ASN A 309 -2.41 6.21 17.47
CA ASN A 309 -2.16 7.64 17.60
C ASN A 309 -1.39 7.97 18.90
N ARG A 310 -1.83 7.41 20.05
CA ARG A 310 -1.16 7.58 21.36
C ARG A 310 0.30 7.14 21.33
N TYR A 311 0.59 6.00 20.71
CA TYR A 311 1.92 5.40 20.67
C TYR A 311 2.71 5.72 19.40
N LYS A 312 2.18 6.61 18.54
CA LYS A 312 2.78 7.04 17.26
C LYS A 312 3.15 5.88 16.33
N MET A 313 2.24 4.92 16.19
CA MET A 313 2.39 3.72 15.35
C MET A 313 1.62 3.88 14.05
N GLU A 314 2.19 4.63 13.10
CA GLU A 314 1.52 5.01 11.85
C GLU A 314 1.01 3.80 11.04
N ARG A 315 1.82 2.75 10.94
CA ARG A 315 1.45 1.55 10.19
C ARG A 315 0.23 0.83 10.79
N LEU A 316 0.14 0.75 12.12
CA LEU A 316 -1.03 0.17 12.79
C LEU A 316 -2.28 1.01 12.48
N ARG A 317 -2.17 2.34 12.57
CA ARG A 317 -3.27 3.25 12.24
C ARG A 317 -3.80 3.01 10.84
N LEU A 318 -2.90 2.97 9.84
CA LEU A 318 -3.28 2.74 8.44
C LEU A 318 -3.92 1.36 8.20
N VAL A 319 -3.44 0.32 8.89
CA VAL A 319 -4.03 -1.04 8.80
C VAL A 319 -5.44 -1.06 9.41
N CYS A 320 -5.65 -0.43 10.57
CA CYS A 320 -6.98 -0.31 11.16
C CYS A 320 -7.91 0.53 10.29
N GLU A 321 -7.39 1.60 9.69
CA GLU A 321 -8.11 2.48 8.78
C GLU A 321 -8.57 1.75 7.50
N ASP A 322 -7.71 0.93 6.90
CA ASP A 322 -8.06 0.09 5.75
C ASP A 322 -9.18 -0.91 6.09
N LYS A 323 -9.10 -1.55 7.26
CA LYS A 323 -10.18 -2.42 7.74
C LYS A 323 -11.48 -1.65 7.96
N LEU A 324 -11.43 -0.47 8.58
CA LEU A 324 -12.61 0.38 8.78
C LEU A 324 -13.24 0.80 7.44
N CYS A 325 -12.44 1.05 6.41
CA CYS A 325 -12.95 1.34 5.06
C CYS A 325 -13.85 0.22 4.50
N GLY A 326 -13.61 -1.03 4.89
CA GLY A 326 -14.44 -2.18 4.50
C GLY A 326 -15.85 -2.18 5.11
N TYR A 327 -16.08 -1.41 6.16
CA TYR A 327 -17.37 -1.31 6.86
C TYR A 327 -18.16 -0.03 6.52
N VAL A 328 -17.63 0.83 5.63
CA VAL A 328 -18.29 2.06 5.19
C VAL A 328 -19.48 1.72 4.30
N ASN A 329 -20.69 2.08 4.76
CA ASN A 329 -21.94 1.99 4.03
C ASN A 329 -22.87 3.16 4.42
N VAL A 330 -24.03 3.25 3.77
CA VAL A 330 -25.03 4.32 4.00
C VAL A 330 -25.38 4.48 5.49
N ARG A 331 -25.47 3.39 6.25
CA ARG A 331 -25.83 3.43 7.68
C ARG A 331 -24.68 3.85 8.59
N THR A 332 -23.43 3.54 8.20
CA THR A 332 -22.25 3.76 9.05
C THR A 332 -21.45 5.02 8.68
N VAL A 333 -21.69 5.60 7.49
CA VAL A 333 -20.86 6.68 6.94
C VAL A 333 -20.80 7.92 7.81
N ALA A 334 -21.90 8.31 8.48
CA ALA A 334 -21.92 9.49 9.34
C ALA A 334 -21.00 9.32 10.57
N ALA A 335 -21.13 8.17 11.25
CA ALA A 335 -20.29 7.83 12.40
C ALA A 335 -18.82 7.64 12.00
N MET A 336 -18.55 6.96 10.88
CA MET A 336 -17.18 6.74 10.39
C MET A 336 -16.50 8.01 9.92
N LEU A 337 -17.25 8.95 9.33
CA LEU A 337 -16.70 10.24 8.94
C LEU A 337 -16.34 11.09 10.18
N ALA A 338 -17.20 11.10 11.21
CA ALA A 338 -16.92 11.74 12.51
C ALA A 338 -15.67 11.17 13.15
N PHE A 339 -15.60 9.84 13.24
CA PHE A 339 -14.43 9.13 13.74
C PHE A 339 -13.17 9.48 12.94
N ALA A 340 -13.27 9.50 11.60
CA ALA A 340 -12.11 9.74 10.74
C ALA A 340 -11.49 11.13 10.94
N GLY A 341 -12.30 12.18 11.11
CA GLY A 341 -11.76 13.51 11.35
C GLY A 341 -11.23 13.71 12.77
N GLU A 342 -11.82 13.07 13.78
CA GLU A 342 -11.32 13.10 15.16
C GLU A 342 -9.96 12.40 15.30
N HIS A 343 -9.76 11.28 14.60
CA HIS A 343 -8.56 10.44 14.72
C HIS A 343 -7.54 10.62 13.59
N HIS A 344 -7.74 11.61 12.70
CA HIS A 344 -6.88 11.91 11.56
C HIS A 344 -6.70 10.75 10.56
N CYS A 345 -7.76 10.00 10.30
CA CYS A 345 -7.80 8.90 9.33
C CYS A 345 -8.24 9.40 7.94
N HIS A 346 -7.27 9.89 7.15
CA HIS A 346 -7.54 10.57 5.88
C HIS A 346 -8.07 9.67 4.75
N GLY A 347 -7.61 8.43 4.65
CA GLY A 347 -8.12 7.41 3.73
C GLY A 347 -9.57 7.02 4.03
N LEU A 348 -9.92 6.80 5.30
CA LEU A 348 -11.30 6.55 5.74
C LEU A 348 -12.19 7.75 5.47
N GLN A 349 -11.71 8.96 5.79
CA GLN A 349 -12.39 10.21 5.46
C GLN A 349 -12.68 10.29 3.96
N LYS A 350 -11.67 10.04 3.11
CA LYS A 350 -11.80 10.05 1.65
C LYS A 350 -12.79 9.00 1.14
N LYS A 351 -12.82 7.80 1.76
CA LYS A 351 -13.77 6.74 1.41
C LYS A 351 -15.21 7.14 1.75
N CYS A 352 -15.43 7.72 2.94
CA CYS A 352 -16.74 8.22 3.36
C CYS A 352 -17.24 9.33 2.43
N LEU A 353 -16.39 10.30 2.09
CA LEU A 353 -16.73 11.39 1.18
C LEU A 353 -17.11 10.88 -0.23
N ARG A 354 -16.40 9.87 -0.74
CA ARG A 354 -16.76 9.24 -2.03
C ARG A 354 -18.13 8.55 -2.00
N LEU A 355 -18.55 8.01 -0.86
CA LEU A 355 -19.89 7.43 -0.73
C LEU A 355 -20.96 8.53 -0.77
N LEU A 356 -20.70 9.66 -0.09
CA LEU A 356 -21.57 10.83 -0.06
C LEU A 356 -21.66 11.57 -1.41
N ASP A 357 -20.68 11.39 -2.29
CA ASP A 357 -20.68 11.95 -3.64
C ASP A 357 -21.77 11.35 -4.55
N ASP A 358 -22.30 10.16 -4.22
CA ASP A 358 -23.37 9.51 -4.98
C ASP A 358 -24.76 10.02 -4.52
N PRO A 359 -25.55 10.67 -5.41
CA PRO A 359 -26.87 11.19 -5.06
C PRO A 359 -27.87 10.13 -4.62
N ALA A 360 -27.73 8.87 -5.05
CA ALA A 360 -28.62 7.79 -4.62
C ALA A 360 -28.36 7.44 -3.14
N ASN A 361 -27.09 7.28 -2.77
CA ASN A 361 -26.69 7.05 -1.37
C ASN A 361 -27.04 8.25 -0.49
N LEU A 362 -26.84 9.48 -0.99
CA LEU A 362 -27.18 10.68 -0.23
C LEU A 362 -28.68 10.77 0.06
N ARG A 363 -29.55 10.41 -0.89
CA ARG A 363 -31.00 10.34 -0.68
C ARG A 363 -31.35 9.34 0.41
N GLU A 364 -30.76 8.15 0.36
CA GLU A 364 -30.97 7.12 1.39
C GLU A 364 -30.48 7.60 2.78
N ILE A 365 -29.35 8.32 2.85
CA ILE A 365 -28.85 8.90 4.10
C ILE A 365 -29.80 9.98 4.65
N VAL A 366 -30.37 10.82 3.77
CA VAL A 366 -31.36 11.85 4.13
C VAL A 366 -32.65 11.23 4.68
N GLU A 367 -33.03 10.04 4.19
CA GLU A 367 -34.18 9.28 4.70
C GLU A 367 -33.90 8.61 6.06
N THR A 368 -32.63 8.58 6.50
CA THR A 368 -32.22 8.10 7.83
C THR A 368 -31.85 9.26 8.78
N GLU A 369 -31.70 8.99 10.07
CA GLU A 369 -31.16 9.97 11.06
C GLU A 369 -29.69 10.37 10.80
N GLY A 370 -29.02 9.79 9.80
CA GLY A 370 -27.61 10.03 9.49
C GLY A 370 -27.29 11.47 9.06
N LEU A 371 -28.26 12.21 8.53
CA LEU A 371 -28.08 13.58 8.06
C LEU A 371 -27.90 14.58 9.23
N GLU A 372 -28.63 14.40 10.33
CA GLU A 372 -28.51 15.28 11.51
C GLU A 372 -27.14 15.15 12.17
N HIS A 373 -26.64 13.92 12.28
CA HIS A 373 -25.29 13.64 12.76
C HIS A 373 -24.22 14.28 11.86
N LEU A 374 -24.39 14.17 10.53
CA LEU A 374 -23.49 14.78 9.56
C LEU A 374 -23.49 16.32 9.65
N ALA A 375 -24.67 16.92 9.81
CA ALA A 375 -24.83 18.37 9.95
C ALA A 375 -24.14 18.92 11.20
N LYS A 376 -24.20 18.17 12.31
CA LYS A 376 -23.58 18.54 13.59
C LYS A 376 -22.06 18.39 13.57
N SER A 377 -21.55 17.30 12.98
CA SER A 377 -20.11 16.99 12.99
C SER A 377 -19.32 17.68 11.88
N TYR A 378 -19.93 17.92 10.69
CA TYR A 378 -19.25 18.54 9.55
C TYR A 378 -20.15 19.51 8.76
N PRO A 379 -20.44 20.70 9.30
CA PRO A 379 -21.28 21.68 8.63
C PRO A 379 -20.70 22.17 7.30
N LEU A 380 -19.37 22.20 7.15
CA LEU A 380 -18.71 22.59 5.89
C LEU A 380 -18.84 21.52 4.81
N VAL A 381 -18.68 20.24 5.16
CA VAL A 381 -18.88 19.12 4.21
C VAL A 381 -20.34 19.09 3.75
N LEU A 382 -21.28 19.31 4.66
CA LEU A 382 -22.70 19.41 4.30
C LEU A 382 -22.96 20.62 3.39
N LYS A 383 -22.36 21.77 3.67
CA LYS A 383 -22.48 22.97 2.82
C LYS A 383 -21.91 22.74 1.42
N ASP A 384 -20.77 22.06 1.30
CA ASP A 384 -20.15 21.74 0.02
C ASP A 384 -20.97 20.72 -0.77
N LEU A 385 -21.52 19.70 -0.09
CA LEU A 385 -22.48 18.75 -0.68
C LEU A 385 -23.73 19.48 -1.19
N ILE A 386 -24.34 20.33 -0.35
CA ILE A 386 -25.52 21.14 -0.74
C ILE A 386 -25.17 22.03 -1.94
N ALA A 387 -24.03 22.71 -1.94
CA ALA A 387 -23.61 23.57 -3.05
C ALA A 387 -23.44 22.76 -4.35
N LYS A 388 -22.85 21.56 -4.27
CA LYS A 388 -22.64 20.65 -5.40
C LYS A 388 -23.94 20.10 -5.99
N PHE A 389 -24.97 19.88 -5.18
CA PHE A 389 -26.29 19.44 -5.65
C PHE A 389 -27.23 20.60 -5.98
N ALA A 390 -26.97 21.80 -5.47
CA ALA A 390 -27.72 23.02 -5.78
C ALA A 390 -27.29 23.70 -7.08
N THR A 391 -26.10 23.38 -7.63
CA THR A 391 -25.73 23.79 -8.98
C THR A 391 -26.64 23.10 -9.98
N LYS A 392 -27.60 23.85 -10.53
CA LYS A 392 -28.46 23.39 -11.64
C LYS A 392 -27.59 22.80 -12.75
N PRO A 393 -27.96 21.67 -13.37
CA PRO A 393 -27.41 21.33 -14.67
C PRO A 393 -27.75 22.48 -15.61
N SER A 394 -26.72 23.16 -16.14
CA SER A 394 -26.92 24.11 -17.23
C SER A 394 -27.53 23.36 -18.40
N LEU A 395 -28.66 23.85 -18.90
CA LEU A 395 -29.41 23.33 -20.04
C LEU A 395 -28.65 23.42 -21.38
N CYS A 396 -27.31 23.48 -21.37
CA CYS A 396 -26.47 23.66 -22.55
C CYS A 396 -25.77 22.39 -23.05
N ASP A 397 -25.74 21.29 -22.30
CA ASP A 397 -24.96 20.10 -22.72
C ASP A 397 -25.75 19.05 -23.51
N PHE A 398 -26.97 19.38 -23.98
CA PHE A 398 -27.78 18.49 -24.83
C PHE A 398 -27.73 18.83 -26.33
N VAL A 399 -26.88 19.75 -26.77
CA VAL A 399 -26.65 19.98 -28.21
C VAL A 399 -25.17 20.25 -28.48
N SER A 400 -24.42 19.21 -28.84
CA SER A 400 -23.44 19.16 -29.95
C SER A 400 -22.86 17.76 -30.10
#